data_AF-A0A1M5E0D5-F1
#
_entry.id   AF-A0A1M5E0D5-F1
#
_cell.length_a   1.000
_cell.length_b   1.000
_cell.length_c   1.000
_cell.angle_alpha   90.00
_cell.angle_beta   90.00
_cell.angle_gamma   90.00
#
_symmetry.space_group_name_H-M   'P 1'
#
loop_
_entity.id
_entity.type
_entity.pdbx_description
1 polymer ?
#
loop_
_entity_poly.entity_id
_entity_poly.type
_entity_poly.pdbx_seq_one_letter_code
_entity_poly.pdbx_strand_id
1 'polypeptide(L)'
;MTPRNLSCFLLFIAASIAACKQSPQEQAQMPSRTYHYAQPDAASIREKHSVYVPVYSHLYGEDGTMTVGMTTTLSIRNISFRDSFYVTGVVYYGSQGELLQRYLQKPLVLRPMHSVEFVVERREEKGGAGANFVVDWAATAPMANAPMIQAVTSIISTGFSFVSEGREINNNSLSLPAQQVINAIR
;
A
#
# COMPACT_ATOMS: atom_id res chain seq x y z
N MET A 1 -35.36 -45.72 18.50
CA MET A 1 -34.09 -45.47 17.77
C MET A 1 -32.96 -46.14 18.55
N THR A 2 -32.31 -47.14 17.96
CA THR A 2 -31.31 -48.00 18.62
C THR A 2 -30.01 -47.26 18.93
N PRO A 3 -29.30 -47.56 20.04
CA PRO A 3 -28.08 -46.87 20.47
C PRO A 3 -26.93 -46.95 19.45
N ARG A 4 -27.01 -47.84 18.46
CA ARG A 4 -26.03 -47.99 17.37
C ARG A 4 -26.07 -46.87 16.32
N ASN A 5 -27.19 -46.15 16.20
CA ASN A 5 -27.36 -45.09 15.19
C ASN A 5 -26.98 -43.70 15.71
N LEU A 6 -26.85 -43.51 17.03
CA LEU A 6 -26.49 -42.24 17.64
C LEU A 6 -24.97 -41.97 17.55
N SER A 7 -24.15 -43.03 17.56
CA SER A 7 -22.70 -42.93 17.44
C SER A 7 -22.24 -42.53 16.04
N CYS A 8 -22.89 -43.03 14.98
CA CYS A 8 -22.60 -42.60 13.60
C CYS A 8 -23.05 -41.16 13.32
N PHE A 9 -24.12 -40.69 13.97
CA PHE A 9 -24.60 -39.32 13.81
C PHE A 9 -23.68 -38.30 14.47
N LEU A 10 -23.09 -38.64 15.62
CA LEU A 10 -22.10 -37.80 16.31
C LEU A 10 -20.74 -37.73 15.56
N LEU A 11 -20.35 -38.79 14.86
CA LEU A 11 -19.15 -38.79 14.02
C LEU A 11 -19.30 -37.96 12.73
N PHE A 12 -20.52 -37.85 12.18
CA PHE A 12 -20.77 -37.00 11.01
C PHE A 12 -20.81 -35.50 11.34
N ILE A 13 -21.21 -35.12 12.57
CA ILE A 13 -21.25 -33.70 12.97
C ILE A 13 -19.84 -33.17 13.26
N ALA A 14 -18.92 -34.00 13.74
CA ALA A 14 -17.53 -33.61 13.99
C ALA A 14 -16.72 -33.36 12.70
N ALA A 15 -17.11 -33.98 11.58
CA ALA A 15 -16.41 -33.82 10.29
C ALA A 15 -16.74 -32.52 9.55
N SER A 16 -17.84 -31.85 9.89
CA SER A 16 -18.35 -30.66 9.17
C SER A 16 -17.71 -29.35 9.63
N ILE A 17 -17.06 -29.32 10.79
CA ILE A 17 -16.46 -28.10 11.36
C ILE A 17 -15.00 -27.91 10.96
N ALA A 18 -14.40 -28.89 10.27
CA ALA A 18 -13.13 -28.74 9.56
C ALA A 18 -13.31 -28.14 8.15
N ALA A 19 -14.44 -27.45 7.90
CA ALA A 19 -14.60 -26.61 6.73
C ALA A 19 -13.52 -25.53 6.77
N CYS A 20 -12.53 -25.69 5.89
CA CYS A 20 -11.44 -24.75 5.65
C CYS A 20 -11.92 -23.31 5.75
N LYS A 21 -11.40 -22.58 6.75
CA LYS A 21 -11.36 -21.12 6.68
C LYS A 21 -10.40 -20.74 5.55
N GLN A 22 -10.89 -20.69 4.32
CA GLN A 22 -10.23 -19.92 3.28
C GLN A 22 -10.43 -18.45 3.65
N SER A 23 -9.34 -17.81 4.09
CA SER A 23 -9.29 -16.35 4.20
C SER A 23 -9.66 -15.75 2.84
N PRO A 24 -10.63 -14.83 2.76
CA PRO A 24 -10.96 -14.17 1.50
C PRO A 24 -9.71 -13.54 0.88
N GLN A 25 -9.52 -13.79 -0.41
CA GLN A 25 -8.31 -13.53 -1.18
C GLN A 25 -7.82 -12.07 -1.10
N GLU A 26 -6.52 -11.95 -0.83
CA GLU A 26 -5.61 -10.78 -0.82
C GLU A 26 -5.48 -10.08 -2.21
N GLN A 27 -6.52 -10.09 -3.05
CA GLN A 27 -6.47 -9.64 -4.46
C GLN A 27 -7.34 -8.42 -4.78
N ALA A 28 -8.28 -8.02 -3.92
CA ALA A 28 -9.20 -6.90 -4.21
C ALA A 28 -8.50 -5.53 -4.27
N GLN A 29 -7.27 -5.42 -3.74
CA GLN A 29 -6.57 -4.16 -3.52
C GLN A 29 -5.34 -3.99 -4.43
N MET A 30 -5.14 -4.89 -5.40
CA MET A 30 -4.05 -4.88 -6.39
C MET A 30 -4.61 -5.13 -7.80
N PRO A 31 -5.19 -4.10 -8.45
CA PRO A 31 -6.02 -4.29 -9.64
C PRO A 31 -5.25 -4.41 -10.97
N SER A 32 -3.93 -4.20 -10.98
CA SER A 32 -3.17 -4.28 -12.24
C SER A 32 -3.21 -5.71 -12.80
N ARG A 33 -3.27 -5.82 -14.13
CA ARG A 33 -3.39 -7.14 -14.80
C ARG A 33 -2.28 -8.11 -14.45
N THR A 34 -1.06 -7.60 -14.30
CA THR A 34 0.14 -8.42 -14.04
C THR A 34 1.11 -7.70 -13.13
N TYR A 35 1.59 -8.40 -12.10
CA TYR A 35 2.68 -7.98 -11.23
C TYR A 35 3.89 -8.86 -11.50
N HIS A 36 5.02 -8.25 -11.87
CA HIS A 36 6.26 -8.97 -12.16
C HIS A 36 7.16 -8.96 -10.93
N TYR A 37 7.18 -10.05 -10.17
CA TYR A 37 8.03 -10.18 -9.00
C TYR A 37 9.47 -10.53 -9.38
N ALA A 38 10.44 -9.80 -8.83
CA ALA A 38 11.85 -10.08 -9.01
C ALA A 38 12.65 -9.49 -7.84
N GLN A 39 13.51 -10.29 -7.23
CA GLN A 39 14.40 -9.84 -6.17
C GLN A 39 15.68 -9.25 -6.79
N PRO A 40 16.03 -7.99 -6.55
CA PRO A 40 17.33 -7.48 -6.97
C PRO A 40 18.43 -8.08 -6.10
N ASP A 41 19.60 -8.34 -6.71
CA ASP A 41 20.80 -8.65 -5.95
C ASP A 41 21.18 -7.42 -5.09
N ALA A 42 21.27 -7.62 -3.78
CA ALA A 42 21.59 -6.57 -2.82
C ALA A 42 22.93 -5.87 -3.14
N ALA A 43 23.92 -6.62 -3.65
CA ALA A 43 25.22 -6.06 -4.03
C ALA A 43 25.18 -5.17 -5.29
N SER A 44 24.13 -5.31 -6.10
CA SER A 44 23.94 -4.55 -7.34
C SER A 44 23.17 -3.24 -7.14
N ILE A 45 22.49 -3.04 -6.02
CA ILE A 45 21.73 -1.81 -5.76
C ILE A 45 22.67 -0.60 -5.67
N ARG A 46 22.28 0.49 -6.33
CA ARG A 46 23.00 1.77 -6.36
C ARG A 46 22.17 2.92 -5.82
N GLU A 47 20.85 2.84 -5.97
CA GLU A 47 19.90 3.84 -5.50
C GLU A 47 18.84 3.18 -4.63
N LYS A 48 18.46 3.86 -3.55
CA LYS A 48 17.37 3.47 -2.66
C LYS A 48 16.66 4.73 -2.18
N HIS A 49 15.36 4.76 -2.37
CA HIS A 49 14.54 5.91 -2.06
C HIS A 49 13.23 5.44 -1.44
N SER A 50 12.66 6.31 -0.60
CA SER A 50 11.33 6.14 -0.04
C SER A 50 10.50 7.35 -0.39
N VAL A 51 9.26 7.14 -0.82
CA VAL A 51 8.35 8.21 -1.25
C VAL A 51 7.09 8.16 -0.41
N TYR A 52 6.80 9.25 0.28
CA TYR A 52 5.57 9.48 1.04
C TYR A 52 4.48 9.97 0.09
N VAL A 53 3.33 9.31 0.07
CA VAL A 53 2.18 9.69 -0.76
C VAL A 53 0.96 9.89 0.14
N PRO A 54 0.46 11.12 0.32
CA PRO A 54 -0.73 11.34 1.13
C PRO A 54 -1.95 10.73 0.44
N VAL A 55 -2.80 10.07 1.23
CA VAL A 55 -4.08 9.49 0.78
C VAL A 55 -5.15 9.68 1.85
N TYR A 56 -6.41 9.48 1.48
CA TYR A 56 -7.53 9.79 2.36
C TYR A 56 -8.53 8.67 2.32
N SER A 57 -8.73 7.98 3.45
CA SER A 57 -9.85 7.03 3.60
C SER A 57 -11.18 7.79 3.68
N HIS A 58 -11.15 8.98 4.30
CA HIS A 58 -12.24 9.93 4.33
C HIS A 58 -11.73 11.36 4.52
N LEU A 59 -12.57 12.34 4.19
CA LEU A 59 -12.40 13.75 4.57
C LEU A 59 -13.65 14.27 5.26
N TYR A 60 -13.51 15.42 5.93
CA TYR A 60 -14.59 16.15 6.56
C TYR A 60 -15.39 16.92 5.50
N GLY A 61 -16.71 16.73 5.47
CA GLY A 61 -17.58 17.25 4.42
C GLY A 61 -18.20 18.62 4.73
N GLU A 62 -18.46 18.91 5.99
CA GLU A 62 -19.12 20.16 6.43
C GLU A 62 -18.46 20.70 7.70
N ASP A 63 -18.27 19.82 8.69
CA ASP A 63 -17.57 20.12 9.94
C ASP A 63 -16.64 18.97 10.35
N GLY A 64 -16.00 19.10 11.51
CA GLY A 64 -15.08 18.10 12.06
C GLY A 64 -15.73 16.78 12.53
N THR A 65 -17.02 16.55 12.28
CA THR A 65 -17.76 15.35 12.69
C THR A 65 -18.31 14.56 11.51
N MET A 66 -18.71 15.24 10.44
CA MET A 66 -19.27 14.57 9.26
C MET A 66 -18.16 14.17 8.28
N THR A 67 -17.95 12.86 8.12
CA THR A 67 -16.94 12.32 7.20
C THR A 67 -17.54 11.78 5.91
N VAL A 68 -16.75 11.82 4.84
CA VAL A 68 -17.10 11.30 3.50
C VAL A 68 -16.04 10.30 3.08
N GLY A 69 -16.39 9.01 3.05
CA GLY A 69 -15.49 7.92 2.65
C GLY A 69 -15.07 8.00 1.18
N MET A 70 -13.85 7.58 0.87
CA MET A 70 -13.22 7.73 -0.44
C MET A 70 -12.51 6.45 -0.88
N THR A 71 -12.43 6.24 -2.19
CA THR A 71 -11.56 5.20 -2.77
C THR A 71 -10.30 5.87 -3.28
N THR A 72 -9.14 5.34 -2.91
CA THR A 72 -7.85 5.82 -3.41
C THR A 72 -7.14 4.75 -4.22
N THR A 73 -6.66 5.13 -5.40
CA THR A 73 -5.77 4.33 -6.23
C THR A 73 -4.38 4.95 -6.22
N LEU A 74 -3.43 4.29 -5.55
CA LEU A 74 -2.00 4.56 -5.71
C LEU A 74 -1.55 4.03 -7.07
N SER A 75 -0.81 4.84 -7.82
CA SER A 75 -0.24 4.49 -9.13
C SER A 75 1.27 4.74 -9.09
N ILE A 76 2.05 3.70 -9.38
CA ILE A 76 3.50 3.74 -9.49
C ILE A 76 3.84 3.53 -10.96
N ARG A 77 4.50 4.51 -11.57
CA ARG A 77 4.78 4.54 -13.01
C ARG A 77 6.27 4.65 -13.28
N ASN A 78 6.79 3.72 -14.07
CA ASN A 78 8.08 3.90 -14.71
C ASN A 78 7.92 4.87 -15.89
N ILE A 79 8.47 6.07 -15.76
CA ILE A 79 8.45 7.08 -16.84
C ILE A 79 9.72 7.06 -17.71
N SER A 80 10.64 6.12 -17.45
CA SER A 80 11.81 5.91 -18.29
C SER A 80 11.48 4.99 -19.46
N PHE A 81 12.02 5.34 -20.64
CA PHE A 81 11.99 4.51 -21.83
C PHE A 81 13.05 3.41 -21.84
N ARG A 82 14.00 3.41 -20.89
CA ARG A 82 15.18 2.54 -20.93
C ARG A 82 15.45 1.83 -19.61
N ASP A 83 15.23 2.52 -18.50
CA ASP A 83 15.63 2.04 -17.19
C ASP A 83 14.52 1.18 -16.56
N SER A 84 14.92 0.17 -15.81
CA SER A 84 14.02 -0.58 -14.93
C SER A 84 14.38 -0.30 -13.48
N PHE A 85 13.39 -0.40 -12.60
CA PHE A 85 13.62 -0.29 -11.17
C PHE A 85 12.77 -1.31 -10.42
N TYR A 86 13.06 -1.45 -9.13
CA TYR A 86 12.36 -2.36 -8.24
C TYR A 86 11.51 -1.57 -7.26
N VAL A 87 10.21 -1.88 -7.18
CA VAL A 87 9.37 -1.47 -6.05
C VAL A 87 9.58 -2.50 -4.96
N THR A 88 10.29 -2.11 -3.91
CA THR A 88 10.70 -3.02 -2.83
C THR A 88 9.73 -3.02 -1.66
N GLY A 89 8.87 -2.01 -1.54
CA GLY A 89 7.88 -1.90 -0.48
C GLY A 89 6.72 -0.99 -0.88
N VAL A 90 5.51 -1.37 -0.50
CA VAL A 90 4.32 -0.52 -0.56
C VAL A 90 3.58 -0.74 0.75
N VAL A 91 3.61 0.26 1.61
CA VAL A 91 3.07 0.20 2.97
C VAL A 91 2.04 1.30 3.15
N TYR A 92 0.89 0.94 3.70
CA TYR A 92 -0.19 1.85 4.01
C TYR A 92 -0.24 2.10 5.52
N TYR A 93 -0.23 3.37 5.91
CA TYR A 93 -0.28 3.83 7.28
C TYR A 93 -1.55 4.64 7.54
N GLY A 94 -2.05 4.51 8.77
CA GLY A 94 -3.14 5.34 9.27
C GLY A 94 -2.64 6.69 9.77
N SER A 95 -3.59 7.54 10.16
CA SER A 95 -3.35 8.93 10.55
C SER A 95 -2.50 9.06 11.82
N GLN A 96 -2.43 8.02 12.65
CA GLN A 96 -1.60 8.00 13.87
C GLN A 96 -0.23 7.37 13.62
N GLY A 97 0.13 7.11 12.36
CA GLY A 97 1.40 6.48 11.98
C GLY A 97 1.44 4.96 12.20
N GLU A 98 0.31 4.35 12.51
CA GLU A 98 0.17 2.91 12.63
C GLU A 98 0.25 2.23 11.26
N LEU A 99 0.95 1.11 11.19
CA LEU A 99 0.98 0.29 9.98
C LEU A 99 -0.36 -0.44 9.84
N LEU A 100 -1.09 -0.14 8.76
CA LEU A 100 -2.36 -0.77 8.46
C LEU A 100 -2.21 -1.96 7.51
N GLN A 101 -1.38 -1.82 6.48
CA GLN A 101 -1.22 -2.86 5.47
C GLN A 101 0.14 -2.83 4.77
N ARG A 102 0.70 -4.01 4.49
CA ARG A 102 1.79 -4.18 3.52
C ARG A 102 1.21 -4.85 2.28
N TYR A 103 1.39 -4.23 1.12
CA TYR A 103 0.84 -4.76 -0.13
C TYR A 103 1.81 -5.72 -0.83
N LEU A 104 3.10 -5.63 -0.53
CA LEU A 104 4.13 -6.46 -1.16
C LEU A 104 4.79 -7.38 -0.14
N GLN A 105 4.80 -8.68 -0.47
CA GLN A 105 5.62 -9.68 0.23
C GLN A 105 6.98 -9.89 -0.47
N LYS A 106 7.06 -9.55 -1.76
CA LYS A 106 8.26 -9.64 -2.61
C LYS A 106 8.36 -8.40 -3.50
N PRO A 107 9.57 -7.93 -3.86
CA PRO A 107 9.73 -6.79 -4.74
C PRO A 107 9.18 -7.04 -6.14
N LEU A 108 8.72 -5.96 -6.77
CA LEU A 108 8.29 -5.93 -8.16
C LEU A 108 9.36 -5.29 -9.02
N VAL A 109 9.59 -5.81 -10.22
CA VAL A 109 10.35 -5.10 -11.26
C VAL A 109 9.40 -4.33 -12.17
N LEU A 110 9.63 -3.02 -12.29
CA LEU A 110 8.96 -2.17 -13.25
C LEU A 110 9.90 -1.91 -14.42
N ARG A 111 9.62 -2.59 -15.53
CA ARG A 111 10.27 -2.39 -16.83
C ARG A 111 9.97 -0.99 -17.38
N PRO A 112 10.69 -0.52 -18.42
CA PRO A 112 10.41 0.75 -19.05
C PRO A 112 8.92 0.92 -19.38
N MET A 113 8.36 2.09 -19.07
CA MET A 113 6.96 2.43 -19.29
C MET A 113 5.92 1.56 -18.55
N HIS A 114 6.34 0.66 -17.66
CA HIS A 114 5.44 -0.20 -16.89
C HIS A 114 4.83 0.57 -15.71
N SER A 115 3.53 0.34 -15.45
CA SER A 115 2.80 0.91 -14.30
C SER A 115 2.14 -0.19 -13.50
N VAL A 116 2.03 0.03 -12.19
CA VAL A 116 1.24 -0.81 -11.27
C VAL A 116 0.42 0.05 -10.33
N GLU A 117 -0.68 -0.50 -9.85
CA GLU A 117 -1.65 0.18 -9.01
C GLU A 117 -1.94 -0.59 -7.72
N PHE A 118 -2.32 0.13 -6.68
CA PHE A 118 -2.78 -0.40 -5.39
C PHE A 118 -3.98 0.40 -4.92
N VAL A 119 -4.97 -0.24 -4.30
CA VAL A 119 -6.26 0.39 -4.01
C VAL A 119 -6.60 0.29 -2.52
N VAL A 120 -6.88 1.45 -1.91
CA VAL A 120 -7.61 1.55 -0.67
C VAL A 120 -9.09 1.74 -1.02
N GLU A 121 -9.90 0.76 -0.67
CA GLU A 121 -11.33 0.78 -0.97
C GLU A 121 -12.07 1.72 0.00
N ARG A 122 -13.18 2.32 -0.46
CA ARG A 122 -14.05 3.18 0.34
C ARG A 122 -14.47 2.65 1.72
N ARG A 123 -14.57 1.32 1.87
CA ARG A 123 -14.98 0.68 3.13
C ARG A 123 -13.85 0.59 4.17
N GLU A 124 -12.62 0.88 3.76
CA GLU A 124 -11.50 1.01 4.67
C GLU A 124 -11.61 2.38 5.36
N GLU A 125 -11.77 2.39 6.68
CA GLU A 125 -11.96 3.62 7.46
C GLU A 125 -10.85 3.86 8.49
N LYS A 126 -9.99 2.87 8.74
CA LYS A 126 -8.93 2.96 9.75
C LYS A 126 -7.85 3.97 9.35
N GLY A 127 -7.66 4.19 8.05
CA GLY A 127 -6.71 5.18 7.54
C GLY A 127 -6.85 6.56 8.15
N GLY A 128 -8.08 7.04 8.31
CA GLY A 128 -8.37 8.43 8.65
C GLY A 128 -8.10 9.43 7.52
N ALA A 129 -8.18 10.72 7.86
CA ALA A 129 -7.95 11.86 6.97
C ALA A 129 -6.46 12.25 6.83
N GLY A 130 -5.56 11.61 7.57
CA GLY A 130 -4.10 11.78 7.49
C GLY A 130 -3.36 10.53 7.03
N ALA A 131 -4.07 9.58 6.40
CA ALA A 131 -3.47 8.34 5.93
C ALA A 131 -2.40 8.58 4.86
N ASN A 132 -1.52 7.61 4.66
CA ASN A 132 -0.48 7.72 3.63
C ASN A 132 -0.01 6.35 3.15
N PHE A 133 0.58 6.35 1.96
CA PHE A 133 1.48 5.30 1.53
C PHE A 133 2.93 5.73 1.72
N VAL A 134 3.77 4.75 2.06
CA VAL A 134 5.21 4.81 1.84
C VAL A 134 5.57 3.78 0.78
N VAL A 135 6.16 4.27 -0.31
CA VAL A 135 6.64 3.44 -1.42
C VAL A 135 8.16 3.44 -1.41
N ASP A 136 8.73 2.27 -1.20
CA ASP A 136 10.17 2.06 -1.29
C ASP A 136 10.52 1.54 -2.68
N TRP A 137 11.52 2.16 -3.30
CA TRP A 137 12.04 1.70 -4.57
C TRP A 137 13.57 1.73 -4.62
N ALA A 138 14.12 0.89 -5.48
CA ALA A 138 15.56 0.75 -5.66
C ALA A 138 15.93 0.52 -7.12
N ALA A 139 17.11 0.97 -7.51
CA ALA A 139 17.65 0.74 -8.84
C ALA A 139 19.09 0.22 -8.77
N THR A 140 19.46 -0.60 -9.76
CA THR A 140 20.80 -1.22 -9.88
C THR A 140 21.78 -0.37 -10.67
N ALA A 141 21.31 0.74 -11.23
CA ALA A 141 22.09 1.76 -11.91
C ALA A 141 21.40 3.11 -11.68
N PRO A 142 22.15 4.23 -11.75
CA PRO A 142 21.54 5.54 -11.61
C PRO A 142 20.45 5.78 -12.65
N MET A 143 19.27 6.22 -12.21
CA MET A 143 18.15 6.47 -13.11
C MET A 143 18.15 7.92 -13.61
N ALA A 144 17.89 8.11 -14.91
CA ALA A 144 17.72 9.45 -15.46
C ALA A 144 16.43 10.13 -14.98
N ASN A 145 15.39 9.33 -14.72
CA ASN A 145 14.10 9.79 -14.22
C ASN A 145 13.69 8.94 -13.02
N ALA A 146 13.41 9.58 -11.88
CA ALA A 146 12.76 8.92 -10.77
C ALA A 146 11.35 8.43 -11.19
N PRO A 147 10.83 7.35 -10.58
CA PRO A 147 9.47 6.91 -10.85
C PRO A 147 8.45 7.98 -10.47
N MET A 148 7.38 8.08 -11.28
CA MET A 148 6.25 8.94 -10.97
C MET A 148 5.28 8.17 -10.07
N ILE A 149 5.11 8.66 -8.84
CA ILE A 149 4.29 8.02 -7.82
C ILE A 149 3.23 9.01 -7.36
N GLN A 150 1.97 8.68 -7.62
CA GLN A 150 0.83 9.53 -7.29
C GLN A 150 -0.34 8.68 -6.80
N ALA A 151 -1.24 9.28 -6.04
CA ALA A 151 -2.51 8.69 -5.69
C ALA A 151 -3.66 9.48 -6.30
N VAL A 152 -4.63 8.80 -6.89
CA VAL A 152 -5.90 9.39 -7.32
C VAL A 152 -6.96 8.99 -6.31
N THR A 153 -7.53 9.97 -5.63
CA THR A 153 -8.61 9.75 -4.65
C THR A 153 -9.92 10.21 -5.25
N SER A 154 -10.98 9.42 -5.09
CA SER A 154 -12.28 9.66 -5.71
C SER A 154 -13.44 9.46 -4.75
N ILE A 155 -14.46 10.30 -4.92
CA ILE A 155 -15.74 10.20 -4.24
C ILE A 155 -16.79 9.84 -5.29
N ILE A 156 -17.06 8.54 -5.45
CA ILE A 156 -17.92 8.02 -6.53
C ILE A 156 -19.31 8.69 -6.52
N SER A 157 -19.88 8.96 -5.34
CA SER A 157 -21.22 9.53 -5.21
C SER A 157 -21.36 10.96 -5.74
N THR A 158 -20.26 11.72 -5.84
CA THR A 158 -20.26 13.12 -6.28
C THR A 158 -19.49 13.35 -7.57
N GLY A 159 -18.67 12.39 -7.99
CA GLY A 159 -17.80 12.51 -9.17
C GLY A 159 -16.55 13.36 -8.94
N PHE A 160 -16.30 13.84 -7.72
CA PHE A 160 -15.06 14.54 -7.39
C PHE A 160 -13.89 13.57 -7.32
N SER A 161 -12.76 13.99 -7.90
CA SER A 161 -11.48 13.31 -7.74
C SER A 161 -10.35 14.32 -7.68
N PHE A 162 -9.27 13.95 -7.01
CA PHE A 162 -8.06 14.76 -6.92
C PHE A 162 -6.82 13.87 -6.89
N VAL A 163 -5.70 14.48 -7.26
CA VAL A 163 -4.39 13.82 -7.31
C VAL A 163 -3.58 14.27 -6.11
N SER A 164 -2.91 13.31 -5.48
CA SER A 164 -1.92 13.54 -4.43
C SER A 164 -0.57 13.07 -4.95
N GLU A 165 0.41 13.98 -4.98
CA GLU A 165 1.76 13.67 -5.46
C GLU A 165 2.63 13.09 -4.35
N GLY A 166 3.44 12.09 -4.71
CA GLY A 166 4.45 11.55 -3.84
C GLY A 166 5.56 12.58 -3.57
N ARG A 167 6.04 12.63 -2.33
CA ARG A 167 7.22 13.40 -1.93
C ARG A 167 8.29 12.46 -1.42
N GLU A 168 9.49 12.62 -1.95
CA GLU A 168 10.64 11.84 -1.51
C GLU A 168 10.96 12.13 -0.04
N ILE A 169 11.24 11.07 0.72
CA ILE A 169 11.64 11.15 2.13
C ILE A 169 13.15 11.32 2.15
N ASN A 170 13.59 12.54 2.48
CA ASN A 170 15.00 12.84 2.69
C ASN A 170 15.47 12.27 4.04
N ASN A 171 16.05 11.08 4.04
CA ASN A 171 16.59 10.44 5.25
C ASN A 171 17.88 11.10 5.78
N ASN A 172 18.39 12.15 5.13
CA ASN A 172 19.55 12.90 5.62
C ASN A 172 19.30 13.62 6.96
N SER A 173 18.04 13.85 7.37
CA SER A 173 17.70 14.42 8.67
C SER A 173 17.97 13.48 9.86
N LEU A 174 18.07 12.16 9.61
CA LEU A 174 18.49 11.18 10.64
C LEU A 174 19.99 11.23 10.94
N SER A 175 20.76 12.00 10.16
CA SER A 175 22.17 12.31 10.44
C SER A 175 22.39 13.62 11.20
N LEU A 176 21.33 14.40 11.45
CA LEU A 176 21.44 15.56 12.33
C LEU A 176 21.50 15.05 13.78
N PRO A 177 22.57 15.33 14.55
CA PRO A 177 22.58 15.00 15.97
C PRO A 177 21.36 15.64 16.64
N ALA A 178 20.68 14.89 17.51
CA ALA A 178 19.39 15.25 18.12
C ALA A 178 19.32 16.69 18.66
N GLN A 179 20.46 17.26 19.05
CA GLN A 179 20.61 18.65 19.50
C GLN A 179 20.26 19.70 18.43
N GLN A 180 20.52 19.45 17.14
CA GLN A 180 20.22 20.39 16.06
C GLN A 180 18.73 20.42 15.70
N VAL A 181 18.02 19.30 15.88
CA VAL A 181 16.57 19.24 15.67
C VAL A 181 15.85 20.08 16.74
N ILE A 182 16.31 20.03 17.99
CA ILE A 182 15.75 20.82 19.10
C ILE A 182 15.94 22.33 18.88
N ASN A 183 17.06 22.74 18.28
CA ASN A 183 17.34 24.15 18.03
C ASN A 183 16.61 24.73 16.81
N ALA A 184 16.06 23.88 15.92
CA ALA A 184 15.30 24.32 14.76
C ALA A 184 13.80 24.58 15.05
N ILE A 185 13.35 24.28 16.28
CA ILE A 185 11.95 24.42 16.74
C ILE A 185 11.80 25.63 17.71
N ARG A 186 12.85 26.47 17.84
CA ARG A 186 12.79 27.77 18.51
C ARG A 186 12.90 28.89 17.49
#